data_AF-A0AB36P2V8-F1
#
_entry.id   AF-A0AB36P2V8-F1
#
_cell.length_a   1.000
_cell.length_b   1.000
_cell.length_c   1.000
_cell.angle_alpha   90.00
_cell.angle_beta   90.00
_cell.angle_gamma   90.00
#
_symmetry.space_group_name_H-M   'P 1'
#
loop_
_entity.id
_entity.type
_entity.pdbx_description
1 polymer ?
#
loop_
_entity_poly.entity_id
_entity_poly.type
_entity_poly.pdbx_seq_one_letter_code
_entity_poly.pdbx_strand_id
1 'polypeptide(L)'
;MTKINTQIEVDKLYEKYDTVHYFWRDKVLTQLGISINLFLTIGIAVIGYYLTQNNASDIIVLEKVNDNIIYNVKKANDGSLHWSTITMLILFLVSVFCGCMAITSRLHDLRITSKTFKLRKIGMKDYNETLPDEFPIDEKELLNNYWKATLIAMYGYKEYDFSNFKKLEKSFLKLRSLTEQLGKLTWILHMSQIIVFILGIIAFFVSYFIN
;
A
#
# COMPACT_ATOMS: atom_id res chain seq x y z
N MET A 1 16.34 9.27 -30.34
CA MET A 1 15.16 10.12 -30.61
C MET A 1 14.62 9.75 -31.98
N THR A 2 13.44 9.14 -32.01
CA THR A 2 12.83 8.62 -33.26
C THR A 2 11.72 9.58 -33.65
N LYS A 3 11.86 10.29 -34.79
CA LYS A 3 10.77 11.11 -35.33
C LYS A 3 9.71 10.18 -35.91
N ILE A 4 8.48 10.27 -35.43
CA ILE A 4 7.35 9.51 -35.96
C ILE A 4 6.86 10.23 -37.22
N ASN A 5 6.86 9.54 -38.36
CA ASN A 5 6.70 10.18 -39.67
C ASN A 5 5.26 10.16 -40.21
N THR A 6 4.32 9.47 -39.53
CA THR A 6 2.90 9.52 -39.91
C THR A 6 1.96 9.46 -38.69
N GLN A 7 0.89 10.26 -38.71
CA GLN A 7 -0.16 10.29 -37.68
C GLN A 7 -0.79 8.90 -37.43
N ILE A 8 -0.84 8.05 -38.47
CA ILE A 8 -1.39 6.70 -38.41
C ILE A 8 -0.51 5.75 -37.58
N GLU A 9 0.81 5.91 -37.62
CA GLU A 9 1.73 5.13 -36.78
C GLU A 9 1.62 5.52 -35.31
N VAL A 10 1.40 6.82 -35.04
CA VAL A 10 1.14 7.33 -33.69
C VAL A 10 -0.12 6.69 -33.10
N ASP A 11 -1.23 6.67 -33.84
CA ASP A 11 -2.51 6.13 -33.38
C ASP A 11 -2.46 4.61 -33.13
N LYS A 12 -1.77 3.84 -34.00
CA LYS A 12 -1.56 2.39 -33.79
C LYS A 12 -0.66 2.09 -32.60
N LEU A 13 0.38 2.89 -32.39
CA LEU A 13 1.22 2.76 -31.20
C LEU A 13 0.40 3.04 -29.94
N TYR A 14 -0.42 4.09 -29.94
CA TYR A 14 -1.33 4.40 -28.83
C TYR A 14 -2.24 3.22 -28.49
N GLU A 15 -2.93 2.67 -29.48
CA GLU A 15 -3.88 1.56 -29.27
C GLU A 15 -3.20 0.31 -28.71
N LYS A 16 -1.99 0.00 -29.19
CA LYS A 16 -1.18 -1.13 -28.71
C LYS A 16 -0.65 -0.90 -27.29
N TYR A 17 -0.15 0.30 -27.00
CA TYR A 17 0.31 0.65 -25.65
C TYR A 17 -0.86 0.61 -24.66
N ASP A 18 -2.02 1.14 -25.04
CA ASP A 18 -3.21 1.10 -24.20
C ASP A 18 -3.62 -0.35 -23.94
N THR A 19 -3.88 -1.16 -24.97
CA THR A 19 -4.41 -2.52 -24.79
C THR A 19 -3.51 -3.42 -23.93
N VAL A 20 -2.20 -3.48 -24.22
CA VAL A 20 -1.27 -4.33 -23.45
C VAL A 20 -1.10 -3.81 -22.03
N HIS A 21 -1.00 -2.49 -21.86
CA HIS A 21 -0.84 -1.90 -20.54
C HIS A 21 -2.12 -2.03 -19.70
N TYR A 22 -3.31 -1.86 -20.28
CA TYR A 22 -4.58 -2.10 -19.60
C TYR A 22 -4.69 -3.56 -19.15
N PHE A 23 -4.36 -4.51 -20.02
CA PHE A 23 -4.44 -5.94 -19.70
C PHE A 23 -3.54 -6.34 -18.52
N TRP A 24 -2.24 -6.04 -18.59
CA TRP A 24 -1.30 -6.44 -17.54
C TRP A 24 -1.53 -5.68 -16.25
N ARG A 25 -1.88 -4.38 -16.35
CA ARG A 25 -2.24 -3.58 -15.19
C ARG A 25 -3.44 -4.18 -14.48
N ASP A 26 -4.49 -4.54 -15.21
CA ASP A 26 -5.71 -5.09 -14.64
C ASP A 26 -5.47 -6.46 -13.97
N LYS A 27 -4.73 -7.37 -14.62
CA LYS A 27 -4.39 -8.68 -14.04
C LYS A 27 -3.56 -8.56 -12.76
N VAL A 28 -2.48 -7.80 -12.78
CA VAL A 28 -1.59 -7.64 -11.63
C VAL A 28 -2.28 -6.88 -10.50
N LEU A 29 -3.08 -5.86 -10.83
CA LEU A 29 -3.89 -5.13 -9.84
C LEU A 29 -4.88 -6.04 -9.14
N THR A 30 -5.59 -6.85 -9.91
CA THR A 30 -6.68 -7.67 -9.39
C THR A 30 -6.11 -8.76 -8.50
N GLN A 31 -5.09 -9.50 -8.95
CA GLN A 31 -4.51 -10.58 -8.15
C GLN A 31 -3.83 -10.09 -6.88
N LEU A 32 -3.00 -9.04 -6.98
CA LEU A 32 -2.30 -8.48 -5.81
C LEU A 32 -3.27 -7.83 -4.84
N GLY A 33 -4.25 -7.07 -5.34
CA GLY A 33 -5.28 -6.43 -4.53
C GLY A 33 -6.17 -7.45 -3.80
N ILE A 34 -6.59 -8.52 -4.49
CA ILE A 34 -7.35 -9.62 -3.87
C ILE A 34 -6.51 -10.28 -2.76
N SER A 35 -5.24 -10.58 -3.02
CA SER A 35 -4.36 -11.22 -2.03
C SER A 35 -4.18 -10.35 -0.78
N ILE A 36 -3.80 -9.07 -0.94
CA ILE A 36 -3.61 -8.15 0.19
C ILE A 36 -4.89 -8.02 1.03
N ASN A 37 -6.04 -7.88 0.36
CA ASN A 37 -7.33 -7.77 1.03
C ASN A 37 -7.70 -9.05 1.77
N LEU A 38 -7.47 -10.23 1.18
CA LEU A 38 -7.74 -11.52 1.82
C LEU A 38 -6.99 -11.63 3.16
N PHE A 39 -5.68 -11.42 3.16
CA PHE A 39 -4.87 -11.50 4.38
C PHE A 39 -5.24 -10.43 5.41
N LEU A 40 -5.62 -9.23 4.96
CA LEU A 40 -6.07 -8.15 5.85
C LEU A 40 -7.41 -8.50 6.51
N THR A 41 -8.39 -8.99 5.74
CA THR A 41 -9.69 -9.41 6.26
C THR A 41 -9.54 -10.57 7.25
N ILE A 42 -8.75 -11.59 6.92
CA ILE A 42 -8.54 -12.72 7.83
C ILE A 42 -7.78 -12.25 9.08
N GLY A 43 -6.75 -11.41 8.94
CA GLY A 43 -6.01 -10.87 10.09
C GLY A 43 -6.90 -10.09 11.06
N ILE A 44 -7.76 -9.21 10.55
CA ILE A 44 -8.74 -8.48 11.37
C ILE A 44 -9.76 -9.44 12.01
N ALA A 45 -10.24 -10.42 11.25
CA ALA A 45 -11.19 -11.41 11.77
C ALA A 45 -10.61 -12.22 12.92
N VAL A 46 -9.34 -12.65 12.82
CA VAL A 46 -8.64 -13.39 13.89
C VAL A 46 -8.45 -12.51 15.14
N ILE A 47 -8.05 -11.25 14.96
CA ILE A 47 -7.95 -10.30 16.09
C ILE A 47 -9.32 -10.12 16.75
N GLY A 48 -10.36 -9.88 15.95
CA GLY A 48 -11.73 -9.69 16.44
C GLY A 48 -12.25 -10.91 17.19
N TYR A 49 -12.09 -12.10 16.61
CA TYR A 49 -12.42 -13.38 17.23
C TYR A 49 -11.75 -13.53 18.59
N TYR A 50 -10.44 -13.27 18.67
CA TYR A 50 -9.70 -13.41 19.91
C TYR A 50 -10.16 -12.43 20.99
N LEU A 51 -10.44 -11.18 20.62
CA LEU A 51 -10.96 -10.17 21.54
C LEU A 51 -12.35 -10.52 22.06
N THR A 52 -13.21 -11.12 21.22
CA THR A 52 -14.55 -11.55 21.62
C THR A 52 -14.54 -12.80 22.51
N GLN A 53 -13.64 -13.74 22.26
CA GLN A 53 -13.62 -15.01 23.00
C GLN A 53 -13.00 -14.88 24.39
N ASN A 54 -12.07 -13.94 24.59
CA ASN A 54 -11.38 -13.75 25.87
C ASN A 54 -12.03 -12.72 26.80
N ASN A 55 -13.32 -12.41 26.62
CA ASN A 55 -14.04 -11.42 27.42
C ASN A 55 -13.21 -10.13 27.67
N ALA A 56 -12.64 -9.54 26.62
CA ALA A 56 -11.91 -8.26 26.78
C ALA A 56 -12.80 -7.13 27.36
N SER A 57 -14.11 -7.34 27.43
CA SER A 57 -15.10 -6.52 28.14
C SER A 57 -14.96 -6.53 29.66
N ASP A 58 -14.31 -7.51 30.27
CA ASP A 58 -14.12 -7.57 31.74
C ASP A 58 -12.94 -6.71 32.23
N ILE A 59 -12.16 -6.11 31.32
CA ILE A 59 -10.99 -5.29 31.64
C ILE A 59 -11.41 -3.92 32.24
N ILE A 60 -12.62 -3.44 31.93
CA ILE A 60 -13.13 -2.17 32.47
C ILE A 60 -14.63 -2.32 32.81
N VAL A 61 -14.92 -2.86 34.00
CA VAL A 61 -16.26 -2.79 34.58
C VAL A 61 -16.40 -1.42 35.26
N LEU A 62 -17.19 -0.53 34.67
CA LEU A 62 -17.60 0.71 35.33
C LEU A 62 -18.64 0.39 36.41
N GLU A 63 -18.17 0.08 37.61
CA GLU A 63 -19.04 -0.19 38.75
C GLU A 63 -19.35 1.13 39.48
N LYS A 64 -20.57 1.65 39.33
CA LYS A 64 -21.01 2.85 40.04
C LYS A 64 -21.38 2.48 41.47
N VAL A 65 -20.55 2.84 42.44
CA VAL A 65 -20.81 2.64 43.87
C VAL A 65 -20.92 4.01 44.56
N ASN A 66 -22.10 4.36 45.07
CA ASN A 66 -22.40 5.55 45.88
C ASN A 66 -21.85 6.88 45.33
N ASP A 67 -22.40 7.35 44.21
CA ASP A 67 -22.21 8.69 43.60
C ASP A 67 -20.77 9.14 43.28
N ASN A 68 -19.76 8.34 43.59
CA ASN A 68 -18.39 8.51 43.14
C ASN A 68 -18.05 7.43 42.11
N ILE A 69 -17.61 7.86 40.92
CA ILE A 69 -17.09 6.94 39.90
C ILE A 69 -15.72 6.48 40.37
N ILE A 70 -15.68 5.34 41.06
CA ILE A 70 -14.43 4.68 41.42
C ILE A 70 -14.03 3.80 40.24
N TYR A 71 -12.90 4.12 39.61
CA TYR A 71 -12.31 3.29 38.56
C TYR A 71 -11.70 2.04 39.20
N ASN A 72 -12.51 1.04 39.48
CA ASN A 72 -12.02 -0.28 39.87
C ASN A 72 -11.71 -1.08 38.61
N VAL A 73 -10.43 -1.07 38.21
CA VAL A 73 -9.89 -2.09 37.32
C VAL A 73 -9.94 -3.40 38.09
N LYS A 74 -11.03 -4.17 37.93
CA LYS A 74 -11.05 -5.56 38.33
C LYS A 74 -9.96 -6.24 37.52
N LYS A 75 -8.83 -6.51 38.16
CA LYS A 75 -7.79 -7.36 37.62
C LYS A 75 -8.45 -8.72 37.40
N ALA A 76 -8.79 -9.03 36.14
CA ALA A 76 -9.29 -10.34 35.76
C ALA A 76 -8.27 -11.36 36.27
N ASN A 77 -8.60 -12.01 37.37
CA ASN A 77 -7.73 -12.92 38.07
C ASN A 77 -7.96 -14.31 37.48
N ASP A 78 -7.24 -14.57 36.38
CA ASP A 78 -6.62 -15.85 36.03
C ASP A 78 -5.47 -15.50 35.08
N GLY A 79 -4.47 -14.83 35.67
CA GLY A 79 -3.42 -14.08 35.01
C GLY A 79 -2.31 -14.93 34.40
N SER A 80 -2.65 -15.83 33.50
CA SER A 80 -1.67 -16.37 32.55
C SER A 80 -2.07 -15.99 31.13
N LEU A 81 -2.11 -14.67 30.88
CA LEU A 81 -2.07 -14.15 29.51
C LEU A 81 -0.70 -14.56 28.96
N HIS A 82 -0.65 -15.77 28.41
CA HIS A 82 0.59 -16.44 28.04
C HIS A 82 1.32 -15.56 27.02
N TRP A 83 2.65 -15.48 27.14
CA TRP A 83 3.48 -14.72 26.21
C TRP A 83 3.14 -15.03 24.74
N SER A 84 2.77 -16.28 24.45
CA SER A 84 2.30 -16.74 23.14
C SER A 84 1.07 -15.99 22.61
N THR A 85 0.11 -15.65 23.46
CA THR A 85 -1.07 -14.83 23.13
C THR A 85 -0.68 -13.42 22.72
N ILE A 86 0.17 -12.77 23.51
CA ILE A 86 0.62 -11.39 23.24
C ILE A 86 1.40 -11.35 21.94
N THR A 87 2.30 -12.32 21.75
CA THR A 87 3.08 -12.47 20.52
C THR A 87 2.17 -12.67 19.30
N MET A 88 1.15 -13.52 19.41
CA MET A 88 0.17 -13.75 18.35
C MET A 88 -0.57 -12.47 17.97
N LEU A 89 -1.09 -11.71 18.94
CA LEU A 89 -1.79 -10.44 18.69
C LEU A 89 -0.87 -9.41 18.02
N ILE A 90 0.37 -9.27 18.48
CA ILE A 90 1.35 -8.37 17.86
C ILE A 90 1.64 -8.77 16.42
N LEU A 91 1.81 -10.06 16.13
CA LEU A 91 2.05 -10.55 14.77
C LEU A 91 0.88 -10.22 13.84
N PHE A 92 -0.37 -10.49 14.25
CA PHE A 92 -1.52 -10.13 13.40
C PHE A 92 -1.67 -8.61 13.23
N LEU A 93 -1.40 -7.79 14.26
CA LEU A 93 -1.41 -6.34 14.13
C LEU A 93 -0.34 -5.84 13.14
N VAL A 94 0.87 -6.37 13.21
CA VAL A 94 1.96 -6.05 12.26
C VAL A 94 1.57 -6.49 10.84
N SER A 95 0.98 -7.67 10.69
CA SER A 95 0.50 -8.15 9.38
C SER A 95 -0.58 -7.22 8.80
N VAL A 96 -1.58 -6.82 9.60
CA VAL A 96 -2.62 -5.86 9.18
C VAL A 96 -2.00 -4.52 8.81
N PHE A 97 -1.04 -4.02 9.60
CA PHE A 97 -0.35 -2.76 9.30
C PHE A 97 0.43 -2.83 7.98
N CYS A 98 1.17 -3.91 7.73
CA CYS A 98 1.83 -4.15 6.44
C CYS A 98 0.83 -4.19 5.28
N GLY A 99 -0.31 -4.85 5.46
CA GLY A 99 -1.40 -4.88 4.48
C GLY A 99 -1.95 -3.50 4.16
N CYS A 100 -2.26 -2.69 5.18
CA CYS A 100 -2.71 -1.30 4.99
C CYS A 100 -1.70 -0.47 4.21
N MET A 101 -0.41 -0.55 4.59
CA MET A 101 0.68 0.16 3.90
C MET A 101 0.86 -0.31 2.45
N ALA A 102 0.64 -1.60 2.16
CA ALA A 102 0.69 -2.12 0.80
C ALA A 102 -0.47 -1.57 -0.05
N ILE A 103 -1.70 -1.50 0.49
CA ILE A 103 -2.86 -0.91 -0.19
C ILE A 103 -2.62 0.58 -0.49
N THR A 104 -2.15 1.35 0.49
CA THR A 104 -1.90 2.79 0.30
C THR A 104 -0.77 3.02 -0.69
N SER A 105 0.33 2.27 -0.60
CA SER A 105 1.43 2.34 -1.58
C SER A 105 0.93 2.10 -2.99
N ARG A 106 0.07 1.09 -3.18
CA ARG A 106 -0.53 0.78 -4.48
C ARG A 106 -1.52 1.84 -4.95
N LEU A 107 -2.31 2.41 -4.05
CA LEU A 107 -3.23 3.50 -4.38
C LEU A 107 -2.46 4.75 -4.86
N HIS A 108 -1.34 5.07 -4.21
CA HIS A 108 -0.48 6.16 -4.62
C HIS A 108 0.17 5.90 -5.98
N ASP A 109 0.62 4.66 -6.21
CA ASP A 109 1.19 4.23 -7.47
C ASP A 109 0.21 4.40 -8.64
N LEU A 110 -1.06 3.99 -8.46
CA LEU A 110 -2.12 4.20 -9.45
C LEU A 110 -2.37 5.68 -9.76
N ARG A 111 -2.41 6.53 -8.73
CA ARG A 111 -2.62 7.97 -8.89
C ARG A 111 -1.44 8.62 -9.63
N ILE A 112 -0.21 8.19 -9.33
CA ILE A 112 0.99 8.69 -10.01
C ILE A 112 1.03 8.20 -11.45
N THR A 113 0.76 6.92 -11.69
CA THR A 113 0.69 6.34 -13.03
C THR A 113 -0.29 7.10 -13.93
N SER A 114 -1.50 7.40 -13.43
CA SER A 114 -2.48 8.22 -14.16
C SER A 114 -1.91 9.61 -14.55
N LYS A 115 -1.15 10.24 -13.64
CA LYS A 115 -0.46 11.51 -13.93
C LYS A 115 0.64 11.33 -14.98
N THR A 116 1.42 10.26 -14.95
CA THR A 116 2.45 10.00 -15.97
C THR A 116 1.85 9.84 -17.37
N PHE A 117 0.69 9.18 -17.49
CA PHE A 117 -0.05 9.10 -18.76
C PHE A 117 -0.48 10.48 -19.26
N LYS A 118 -0.98 11.33 -18.37
CA LYS A 118 -1.33 12.72 -18.71
C LYS A 118 -0.11 13.50 -19.22
N LEU A 119 1.07 13.33 -18.59
CA LEU A 119 2.30 13.99 -19.05
C LEU A 119 2.77 13.49 -20.41
N ARG A 120 2.68 12.18 -20.69
CA ARG A 120 2.96 11.62 -22.02
C ARG A 120 2.07 12.24 -23.09
N LYS A 121 0.77 12.36 -22.81
CA LYS A 121 -0.19 13.00 -23.71
C LYS A 121 0.16 14.47 -24.00
N ILE A 122 0.57 15.22 -22.97
CA ILE A 122 1.01 16.62 -23.12
C ILE A 122 2.30 16.70 -23.95
N GLY A 123 3.31 15.87 -23.66
CA GLY A 123 4.56 15.83 -24.43
C GLY A 123 4.34 15.58 -25.92
N MET A 124 3.47 14.62 -26.25
CA MET A 124 3.14 14.29 -27.63
C MET A 124 2.30 15.38 -28.32
N LYS A 125 1.31 15.95 -27.63
CA LYS A 125 0.38 16.93 -28.23
C LYS A 125 0.96 18.34 -28.35
N ASP A 126 1.64 18.81 -27.30
CA ASP A 126 2.04 20.21 -27.19
C ASP A 126 3.50 20.43 -27.62
N TYR A 127 4.33 19.38 -27.61
CA TYR A 127 5.76 19.45 -27.96
C TYR A 127 6.17 18.55 -29.14
N ASN A 128 5.29 17.68 -29.66
CA ASN A 128 5.62 16.69 -30.70
C ASN A 128 6.85 15.82 -30.37
N GLU A 129 7.13 15.61 -29.08
CA GLU A 129 8.26 14.83 -28.60
C GLU A 129 7.79 13.67 -27.71
N THR A 130 8.46 12.52 -27.84
CA THR A 130 8.18 11.33 -27.02
C THR A 130 9.03 11.36 -25.75
N LEU A 131 8.40 11.17 -24.60
CA LEU A 131 9.10 11.03 -23.32
C LEU A 131 9.87 9.69 -23.26
N PRO A 132 11.00 9.66 -22.54
CA PRO A 132 11.85 8.47 -22.46
C PRO A 132 11.12 7.26 -21.85
N ASP A 133 11.35 6.09 -22.44
CA ASP A 133 10.80 4.81 -21.97
C ASP A 133 11.65 4.14 -20.88
N GLU A 134 12.82 4.67 -20.57
CA GLU A 134 13.70 4.16 -19.51
C GLU A 134 13.26 4.61 -18.11
N PHE A 135 13.44 3.72 -17.13
CA PHE A 135 13.30 4.06 -15.71
C PHE A 135 14.63 4.62 -15.21
N PRO A 136 14.64 5.81 -14.57
CA PRO A 136 15.85 6.28 -13.93
C PRO A 136 16.18 5.38 -12.74
N ILE A 137 17.39 4.82 -12.73
CA ILE A 137 17.91 4.02 -11.62
C ILE A 137 18.16 4.97 -10.46
N ASP A 138 17.23 5.04 -9.51
CA ASP A 138 17.40 5.79 -8.27
C ASP A 138 17.25 4.84 -7.08
N GLU A 139 18.39 4.41 -6.54
CA GLU A 139 18.49 3.33 -5.55
C GLU A 139 18.29 3.79 -4.09
N LYS A 140 18.00 5.06 -3.83
CA LYS A 140 18.06 5.57 -2.44
C LYS A 140 16.71 6.01 -1.86
N GLU A 141 16.43 5.42 -0.69
CA GLU A 141 15.38 5.75 0.31
C GLU A 141 13.92 5.43 -0.03
N LEU A 142 13.57 4.14 -0.11
CA LEU A 142 12.19 3.65 -0.30
C LEU A 142 11.15 4.32 0.63
N LEU A 143 11.47 4.49 1.91
CA LEU A 143 10.55 5.04 2.92
C LEU A 143 10.36 6.57 2.82
N ASN A 144 11.45 7.32 2.57
CA ASN A 144 11.36 8.76 2.33
C ASN A 144 10.56 9.04 1.04
N ASN A 145 10.79 8.19 0.02
CA ASN A 145 10.12 8.33 -1.26
C ASN A 145 8.65 7.88 -1.20
N TYR A 146 8.27 6.98 -0.30
CA TYR A 146 6.86 6.70 0.03
C TYR A 146 6.14 7.97 0.50
N TRP A 147 6.69 8.69 1.49
CA TRP A 147 6.07 9.93 1.98
C TRP A 147 6.00 11.02 0.91
N LYS A 148 7.06 11.18 0.10
CA LYS A 148 7.04 12.09 -1.06
C LYS A 148 5.96 11.70 -2.05
N ALA A 149 5.80 10.41 -2.35
CA ALA A 149 4.75 9.92 -3.23
C ALA A 149 3.35 10.18 -2.66
N THR A 150 3.15 10.00 -1.36
CA THR A 150 1.89 10.32 -0.67
C THR A 150 1.53 11.79 -0.83
N LEU A 151 2.49 12.69 -0.59
CA LEU A 151 2.30 14.14 -0.76
C LEU A 151 1.99 14.50 -2.23
N ILE A 152 2.71 13.94 -3.19
CA ILE A 152 2.48 14.17 -4.63
C ILE A 152 1.11 13.62 -5.06
N ALA A 153 0.70 12.46 -4.51
CA ALA A 153 -0.59 11.86 -4.77
C ALA A 153 -1.75 12.71 -4.21
N MET A 154 -1.55 13.35 -3.06
CA MET A 154 -2.54 14.22 -2.40
C MET A 154 -2.62 15.62 -3.02
N TYR A 155 -1.50 16.32 -3.17
CA TYR A 155 -1.46 17.73 -3.56
C TYR A 155 -1.33 17.96 -5.07
N GLY A 156 -1.01 16.92 -5.84
CA GLY A 156 -0.78 17.08 -7.28
C GLY A 156 0.46 17.90 -7.62
N TYR A 157 0.69 18.09 -8.90
CA TYR A 157 1.71 19.01 -9.41
C TYR A 157 1.04 20.34 -9.73
N LYS A 158 1.68 21.45 -9.35
CA LYS A 158 1.23 22.80 -9.75
C LYS A 158 1.48 22.97 -11.26
N GLU A 159 0.54 23.59 -11.96
CA GLU A 159 0.52 23.77 -13.43
C GLU A 159 1.77 24.48 -14.01
N TYR A 160 2.57 25.15 -13.18
CA TYR A 160 3.80 25.85 -13.59
C TYR A 160 4.97 24.93 -14.01
N ASP A 161 4.88 23.62 -13.78
CA ASP A 161 5.92 22.66 -14.16
C ASP A 161 5.95 22.29 -15.66
N PHE A 162 5.01 22.79 -16.45
CA PHE A 162 4.87 22.49 -17.89
C PHE A 162 5.32 23.61 -18.81
N SER A 163 6.09 24.59 -18.32
CA SER A 163 6.55 25.73 -19.13
C SER A 163 7.65 25.37 -20.15
N ASN A 164 8.32 24.22 -20.02
CA ASN A 164 9.41 23.79 -20.88
C ASN A 164 9.47 22.25 -20.95
N PHE A 165 9.67 21.69 -22.15
CA PHE A 165 9.80 20.24 -22.36
C PHE A 165 10.85 19.59 -21.44
N LYS A 166 12.01 20.23 -21.23
CA LYS A 166 13.04 19.71 -20.31
C LYS A 166 12.57 19.60 -18.86
N LYS A 167 11.70 20.53 -18.40
CA LYS A 167 11.11 20.46 -17.06
C LYS A 167 10.05 19.35 -16.98
N LEU A 168 9.25 19.22 -18.04
CA LEU A 168 8.25 18.17 -18.17
C LEU A 168 8.90 16.78 -18.15
N GLU A 169 9.99 16.59 -18.89
CA GLU A 169 10.79 15.37 -18.91
C GLU A 169 11.36 15.03 -17.53
N LYS A 170 11.96 16.02 -16.84
CA LYS A 170 12.49 15.82 -15.49
C LYS A 170 11.41 15.42 -14.49
N SER A 171 10.25 16.06 -14.54
CA SER A 171 9.10 15.71 -13.69
C SER A 171 8.54 14.33 -14.03
N PHE A 172 8.49 13.97 -15.31
CA PHE A 172 8.07 12.64 -15.75
C PHE A 172 9.01 11.53 -15.24
N LEU A 173 10.33 11.71 -15.37
CA LEU A 173 11.32 10.76 -14.86
C LEU A 173 11.22 10.60 -13.35
N LYS A 174 11.03 11.70 -12.61
CA LYS A 174 10.81 11.66 -11.16
C LYS A 174 9.58 10.84 -10.78
N LEU A 175 8.47 11.01 -11.50
CA LEU A 175 7.25 10.24 -11.26
C LEU A 175 7.44 8.76 -11.56
N ARG A 176 8.17 8.42 -12.61
CA ARG A 176 8.52 7.02 -12.93
C ARG A 176 9.38 6.37 -11.86
N SER A 177 10.39 7.09 -11.35
CA SER A 177 11.20 6.62 -10.22
C SER A 177 10.32 6.29 -9.01
N LEU A 178 9.40 7.18 -8.65
CA LEU A 178 8.48 6.97 -7.53
C LEU A 178 7.54 5.78 -7.76
N THR A 179 7.02 5.62 -8.98
CA THR A 179 6.16 4.48 -9.38
C THR A 179 6.88 3.16 -9.16
N GLU A 180 8.13 3.06 -9.65
CA GLU A 180 8.95 1.86 -9.49
C GLU A 180 9.21 1.53 -8.01
N GLN A 181 9.56 2.54 -7.22
CA GLN A 181 9.83 2.38 -5.79
C GLN A 181 8.58 1.99 -4.99
N LEU A 182 7.41 2.54 -5.32
CA LEU A 182 6.13 2.14 -4.72
C LEU A 182 5.76 0.71 -5.10
N GLY A 183 6.01 0.31 -6.34
CA GLY A 183 5.82 -1.08 -6.77
C GLY A 183 6.69 -2.04 -5.95
N LYS A 184 7.98 -1.75 -5.82
CA LYS A 184 8.93 -2.50 -4.97
C LYS A 184 8.47 -2.54 -3.51
N LEU A 185 8.09 -1.40 -2.95
CA LEU A 185 7.62 -1.31 -1.56
C LEU A 185 6.33 -2.11 -1.33
N THR A 186 5.36 -2.02 -2.25
CA THR A 186 4.12 -2.80 -2.19
C THR A 186 4.43 -4.30 -2.14
N TRP A 187 5.36 -4.76 -2.97
CA TRP A 187 5.77 -6.16 -2.99
C TRP A 187 6.42 -6.61 -1.68
N ILE A 188 7.37 -5.81 -1.17
CA ILE A 188 8.07 -6.08 0.10
C ILE A 188 7.08 -6.13 1.28
N LEU A 189 6.15 -5.17 1.33
CA LEU A 189 5.13 -5.10 2.39
C LEU A 189 4.16 -6.27 2.30
N HIS A 190 3.73 -6.67 1.09
CA HIS A 190 2.85 -7.81 0.92
C HIS A 190 3.53 -9.13 1.30
N MET A 191 4.80 -9.32 0.91
CA MET A 191 5.56 -10.50 1.33
C MET A 191 5.76 -10.54 2.85
N SER A 192 6.09 -9.39 3.45
CA SER A 192 6.17 -9.27 4.91
C SER A 192 4.83 -9.57 5.59
N GLN A 193 3.71 -9.09 5.03
CA GLN A 193 2.35 -9.38 5.52
C GLN A 193 2.10 -10.88 5.57
N ILE A 194 2.42 -11.61 4.49
CA ILE A 194 2.24 -13.07 4.40
C ILE A 194 3.12 -13.79 5.43
N ILE A 195 4.41 -13.46 5.49
CA ILE A 195 5.36 -14.11 6.41
C ILE A 195 4.91 -13.92 7.85
N VAL A 196 4.59 -12.69 8.24
CA VAL A 196 4.14 -12.36 9.59
C VAL A 196 2.78 -13.00 9.89
N PHE A 197 1.88 -13.09 8.91
CA PHE A 197 0.60 -13.77 9.05
C PHE A 197 0.76 -15.27 9.33
N ILE A 198 1.63 -15.96 8.58
CA ILE A 198 1.94 -17.39 8.81
C ILE A 198 2.55 -17.58 10.20
N LEU A 199 3.49 -16.73 10.61
CA LEU A 199 4.03 -16.75 11.97
C LEU A 199 2.95 -16.53 13.02
N GLY A 200 1.98 -15.64 12.76
CA GLY A 200 0.82 -15.40 13.62
C GLY A 200 -0.06 -16.65 13.77
N ILE A 201 -0.30 -17.40 12.69
CA ILE A 201 -1.02 -18.68 12.72
C ILE A 201 -0.26 -19.72 13.55
N ILE A 202 1.05 -19.84 13.36
CA ILE A 202 1.87 -20.78 14.15
C ILE A 202 1.80 -20.41 15.64
N ALA A 203 1.96 -19.13 15.96
CA ALA A 203 1.84 -18.63 17.33
C ALA A 203 0.45 -18.88 17.93
N PHE A 204 -0.61 -18.76 17.11
CA PHE A 204 -1.98 -19.09 17.51
C PHE A 204 -2.12 -20.57 17.89
N PHE A 205 -1.65 -21.50 17.05
CA PHE A 205 -1.71 -22.93 17.37
C PHE A 205 -0.89 -23.25 18.63
N VAL A 206 0.32 -22.70 18.75
CA VAL A 206 1.14 -22.87 19.95
C VAL A 206 0.42 -22.34 21.20
N SER A 207 -0.22 -21.17 21.11
CA SER A 207 -1.03 -20.62 22.21
C SER A 207 -2.22 -21.50 22.56
N TYR A 208 -2.89 -22.09 21.56
CA TYR A 208 -4.06 -22.95 21.75
C TYR A 208 -3.73 -24.33 22.34
N PHE A 209 -2.57 -24.91 22.03
CA PHE A 209 -2.17 -26.22 22.55
C PHE A 209 -1.43 -26.15 23.90
N ILE A 210 -0.90 -24.98 24.27
CA ILE A 210 -0.21 -24.78 25.55
C ILE A 210 -1.20 -24.35 26.65
N ASN A 211 -2.28 -23.63 26.30
CA ASN A 211 -3.41 -23.37 27.18
C ASN A 211 -4.37 -24.57 27.21
#